data_AF-A0A1Y5LN96-F1
#
_entry.id   AF-A0A1Y5LN96-F1
#
_cell.length_a   1.000
_cell.length_b   1.000
_cell.length_c   1.000
_cell.angle_alpha   90.00
_cell.angle_beta   90.00
_cell.angle_gamma   90.00
#
_symmetry.space_group_name_H-M   'P 1'
#
loop_
_entity.id
_entity.type
_entity.pdbx_description
1 polymer ?
#
loop_
_entity_poly.entity_id
_entity_poly.type
_entity_poly.pdbx_seq_one_letter_code
_entity_poly.pdbx_strand_id
1 'polypeptide(L)'
;MATYQPTVFSTGHQFLEAPRWHDGKFWASDFFSEQVLTFAEDGTATPITKVPGRPSGLGFLPDGTPLVVSQSERSVYRITAGGKLEQYADFSALAGGIGNDLYVSPAGDAYAGNFGFALGEEDPKPTHLVHIRADGSVSQVPGDLIFPNGCARTPHGTLLVAETFPHRISAFDMAEDGGLTNHRVWAQLDESFHPDGIALDSDGGLWFGNALTLGADSGFYRVVEGGQITDKVEVTDTWAVACAFGGENLDTLYLCCNTTTLEEFHEGRSTAHVAVAQVGRTGVPASI
;
A
#
# COMPACT_ATOMS: atom_id res chain seq x y z
N MET A 1 -0.55 1.21 24.95
CA MET A 1 -1.08 1.06 23.59
C MET A 1 -2.60 0.94 23.70
N ALA A 2 -3.36 1.70 22.92
CA ALA A 2 -4.81 1.54 22.83
C ALA A 2 -5.16 0.40 21.86
N THR A 3 -6.27 -0.29 22.09
CA THR A 3 -6.69 -1.43 21.27
C THR A 3 -8.11 -1.24 20.77
N TYR A 4 -8.35 -1.56 19.49
CA TYR A 4 -9.63 -1.43 18.82
C TYR A 4 -10.03 -2.76 18.17
N GLN A 5 -11.34 -2.97 18.09
CA GLN A 5 -11.92 -4.14 17.43
C GLN A 5 -12.53 -3.72 16.09
N PRO A 6 -12.19 -4.39 14.98
CA PRO A 6 -12.79 -4.11 13.71
C PRO A 6 -14.12 -4.85 13.54
N THR A 7 -14.92 -4.42 12.57
CA THR A 7 -16.11 -5.14 12.09
C THR A 7 -15.92 -5.49 10.62
N VAL A 8 -16.34 -6.69 10.23
CA VAL A 8 -16.29 -7.13 8.83
C VAL A 8 -17.20 -6.24 7.99
N PHE A 9 -16.67 -5.73 6.89
CA PHE A 9 -17.33 -4.82 5.96
C PHE A 9 -17.69 -5.48 4.64
N SER A 10 -16.78 -6.28 4.08
CA SER A 10 -16.98 -6.97 2.80
C SER A 10 -16.22 -8.29 2.77
N THR A 11 -16.78 -9.34 2.17
CA THR A 11 -16.19 -10.69 2.13
C THR A 11 -16.22 -11.28 0.71
N GLY A 12 -15.56 -12.41 0.51
CA GLY A 12 -15.56 -13.13 -0.77
C GLY A 12 -14.45 -12.73 -1.74
N HIS A 13 -13.40 -12.08 -1.23
CA HIS A 13 -12.24 -11.62 -2.01
C HIS A 13 -11.11 -12.64 -1.91
N GLN A 14 -10.05 -12.49 -2.72
CA GLN A 14 -8.92 -13.44 -2.69
C GLN A 14 -7.70 -12.91 -1.95
N PHE A 15 -7.10 -11.82 -2.41
CA PHE A 15 -5.99 -11.18 -1.70
C PHE A 15 -6.01 -9.68 -1.95
N LEU A 16 -6.45 -8.91 -0.94
CA LEU A 16 -6.65 -7.48 -1.04
C LEU A 16 -5.40 -6.70 -0.62
N GLU A 17 -5.06 -5.68 -1.41
CA GLU A 17 -3.92 -4.79 -1.20
C GLU A 17 -4.16 -3.39 -1.77
N ALA A 18 -3.22 -2.48 -1.54
CA ALA A 18 -3.22 -1.09 -2.01
C ALA A 18 -4.57 -0.35 -1.84
N PRO A 19 -5.17 -0.36 -0.64
CA PRO A 19 -6.41 0.32 -0.39
C PRO A 19 -6.26 1.83 -0.59
N ARG A 20 -7.25 2.46 -1.21
CA ARG A 20 -7.32 3.92 -1.38
C ARG A 20 -8.74 4.41 -1.17
N TRP A 21 -8.90 5.59 -0.56
CA TRP A 21 -10.17 6.30 -0.56
C TRP A 21 -10.14 7.37 -1.65
N HIS A 22 -11.09 7.31 -2.59
CA HIS A 22 -11.17 8.25 -3.69
C HIS A 22 -12.62 8.39 -4.17
N ASP A 23 -13.06 9.63 -4.38
CA ASP A 23 -14.41 9.98 -4.84
C ASP A 23 -15.54 9.27 -4.07
N GLY A 24 -15.44 9.27 -2.74
CA GLY A 24 -16.45 8.68 -1.87
C GLY A 24 -16.50 7.15 -1.89
N LYS A 25 -15.48 6.50 -2.46
CA LYS A 25 -15.39 5.04 -2.56
C LYS A 25 -14.09 4.54 -1.96
N PHE A 26 -14.19 3.36 -1.36
CA PHE A 26 -13.03 2.55 -1.06
C PHE A 26 -12.64 1.77 -2.32
N TRP A 27 -11.35 1.80 -2.66
CA TRP A 27 -10.75 1.07 -3.77
C TRP A 27 -9.72 0.11 -3.23
N ALA A 28 -9.53 -1.04 -3.87
CA ALA A 28 -8.45 -1.96 -3.57
C ALA A 28 -8.09 -2.80 -4.80
N SER A 29 -6.85 -3.27 -4.84
CA SER A 29 -6.43 -4.34 -5.75
C SER A 29 -6.77 -5.68 -5.13
N ASP A 30 -7.41 -6.57 -5.89
CA ASP A 30 -7.55 -7.99 -5.55
C ASP A 30 -6.60 -8.80 -6.44
N PHE A 31 -5.48 -9.16 -5.84
CA PHE A 31 -4.29 -9.67 -6.49
C PHE A 31 -4.54 -10.99 -7.23
N PHE A 32 -5.14 -11.99 -6.57
CA PHE A 32 -5.35 -13.32 -7.17
C PHE A 32 -6.60 -13.39 -8.06
N SER A 33 -7.58 -12.51 -7.84
CA SER A 33 -8.72 -12.40 -8.78
C SER A 33 -8.41 -11.50 -9.99
N GLU A 34 -7.21 -10.93 -10.02
CA GLU A 34 -6.65 -10.06 -11.04
C GLU A 34 -7.51 -8.81 -11.32
N GLN A 35 -8.10 -8.23 -10.28
CA GLN A 35 -9.09 -7.15 -10.43
C GLN A 35 -8.73 -5.91 -9.60
N VAL A 36 -9.09 -4.74 -10.13
CA VAL A 36 -9.25 -3.53 -9.31
C VAL A 36 -10.72 -3.42 -8.93
N LEU A 37 -11.00 -3.28 -7.63
CA LEU A 37 -12.34 -3.24 -7.06
C LEU A 37 -12.64 -1.86 -6.49
N THR A 38 -13.91 -1.48 -6.57
CA THR A 38 -14.50 -0.40 -5.76
C THR A 38 -15.54 -0.97 -4.82
N PHE A 39 -15.73 -0.33 -3.68
CA PHE A 39 -16.69 -0.77 -2.67
C PHE A 39 -17.65 0.38 -2.35
N ALA A 40 -18.94 0.09 -2.41
CA ALA A 40 -19.98 0.99 -1.93
C ALA A 40 -20.04 1.01 -0.40
N GLU A 41 -20.75 1.97 0.20
CA GLU A 41 -20.89 2.13 1.66
C GLU A 41 -21.50 0.90 2.35
N ASP A 42 -22.26 0.06 1.63
CA ASP A 42 -22.85 -1.17 2.16
C ASP A 42 -21.91 -2.39 2.06
N GLY A 43 -20.67 -2.20 1.61
CA GLY A 43 -19.68 -3.26 1.43
C GLY A 43 -19.75 -3.98 0.07
N THR A 44 -20.69 -3.61 -0.81
CA THR A 44 -20.80 -4.20 -2.15
C THR A 44 -19.58 -3.88 -3.00
N ALA A 45 -18.85 -4.92 -3.40
CA ALA A 45 -17.71 -4.79 -4.30
C ALA A 45 -18.15 -4.79 -5.77
N THR A 46 -17.60 -3.87 -6.56
CA THR A 46 -17.80 -3.77 -8.00
C THR A 46 -16.44 -3.77 -8.70
N PRO A 47 -16.18 -4.73 -9.60
CA PRO A 47 -14.94 -4.75 -10.37
C PRO A 47 -14.94 -3.63 -11.41
N ILE A 48 -13.82 -2.92 -11.49
CA ILE A 48 -13.59 -1.86 -12.46
C ILE A 48 -12.95 -2.43 -13.72
N THR A 49 -11.96 -3.30 -13.56
CA THR A 49 -11.25 -3.94 -14.68
C THR A 49 -10.44 -5.14 -14.20
N LYS A 50 -10.00 -5.96 -15.17
CA LYS A 50 -8.98 -7.00 -14.94
C LYS A 50 -7.60 -6.47 -15.32
N VAL A 51 -6.61 -6.73 -14.48
CA VAL A 51 -5.23 -6.30 -14.68
C VAL A 51 -4.35 -7.53 -14.90
N PRO A 52 -3.71 -7.67 -16.08
CA PRO A 52 -2.80 -8.78 -16.32
C PRO A 52 -1.62 -8.71 -15.35
N GLY A 53 -1.03 -9.86 -15.01
CA GLY A 53 0.17 -9.89 -14.19
C GLY A 53 -0.04 -9.47 -12.72
N ARG A 54 -1.27 -9.57 -12.22
CA ARG A 54 -1.72 -9.28 -10.83
C ARG A 54 -1.64 -7.79 -10.45
N PRO A 55 -2.76 -7.16 -10.07
CA PRO A 55 -2.75 -5.80 -9.55
C PRO A 55 -2.16 -5.77 -8.13
N SER A 56 -1.29 -4.80 -7.86
CA SER A 56 -0.74 -4.52 -6.52
C SER A 56 -0.95 -3.04 -6.21
N GLY A 57 0.07 -2.18 -6.34
CA GLY A 57 -0.01 -0.75 -6.07
C GLY A 57 -1.11 -0.02 -6.84
N LEU A 58 -1.78 0.93 -6.17
CA LEU A 58 -2.88 1.73 -6.70
C LEU A 58 -2.69 3.21 -6.30
N GLY A 59 -2.99 4.13 -7.21
CA GLY A 59 -2.98 5.57 -6.93
C GLY A 59 -3.79 6.35 -7.94
N PHE A 60 -3.91 7.66 -7.75
CA PHE A 60 -4.72 8.53 -8.61
C PHE A 60 -3.92 9.73 -9.05
N LEU A 61 -3.94 10.01 -10.35
CA LEU A 61 -3.42 11.26 -10.90
C LEU A 61 -4.26 12.46 -10.40
N PRO A 62 -3.74 13.70 -10.51
CA PRO A 62 -4.45 14.90 -10.05
C PRO A 62 -5.81 15.12 -10.73
N ASP A 63 -6.02 14.55 -11.92
CA ASP A 63 -7.30 14.58 -12.64
C ASP A 63 -8.27 13.46 -12.23
N GLY A 64 -7.90 12.64 -11.24
CA GLY A 64 -8.68 11.49 -10.76
C GLY A 64 -8.46 10.20 -11.55
N THR A 65 -7.59 10.19 -12.57
CA THR A 65 -7.32 8.97 -13.34
C THR A 65 -6.63 7.91 -12.46
N PRO A 66 -7.19 6.70 -12.31
CA PRO A 66 -6.54 5.64 -11.55
C PRO A 66 -5.30 5.09 -12.27
N LEU A 67 -4.23 4.90 -11.52
CA LEU A 67 -3.03 4.16 -11.91
C LEU A 67 -2.93 2.88 -11.08
N VAL A 68 -2.57 1.77 -11.74
CA VAL A 68 -2.38 0.46 -11.09
C VAL A 68 -1.10 -0.19 -11.56
N VAL A 69 -0.36 -0.80 -10.63
CA VAL A 69 0.82 -1.62 -10.94
C VAL A 69 0.37 -3.01 -11.38
N SER A 70 0.83 -3.44 -12.55
CA SER A 70 0.90 -4.87 -12.91
C SER A 70 2.23 -5.43 -12.40
N GLN A 71 2.14 -6.26 -11.36
CA GLN A 71 3.31 -6.73 -10.61
C GLN A 71 4.27 -7.54 -11.49
N SER A 72 3.76 -8.58 -12.16
CA SER A 72 4.56 -9.50 -12.98
C SER A 72 5.10 -8.86 -14.25
N GLU A 73 4.44 -7.81 -14.76
CA GLU A 73 4.87 -7.07 -15.95
C GLU A 73 5.82 -5.92 -15.63
N ARG A 74 5.99 -5.54 -14.35
CA ARG A 74 6.77 -4.36 -13.91
C ARG A 74 6.36 -3.11 -14.68
N SER A 75 5.05 -2.91 -14.79
CA SER A 75 4.45 -1.79 -15.52
C SER A 75 3.35 -1.13 -14.71
N VAL A 76 3.16 0.16 -14.92
CA VAL A 76 2.00 0.91 -14.42
C VAL A 76 1.03 1.09 -15.58
N TYR A 77 -0.24 0.83 -15.35
CA TYR A 77 -1.33 1.09 -16.28
C TYR A 77 -2.22 2.22 -15.77
N ARG A 78 -2.69 3.07 -16.68
CA ARG A 78 -3.83 3.96 -16.42
C ARG A 78 -5.13 3.22 -16.72
N ILE A 79 -6.13 3.38 -15.85
CA ILE A 79 -7.48 2.86 -16.06
C ILE A 79 -8.31 3.99 -16.68
N THR A 80 -8.56 3.89 -17.98
CA THR A 80 -9.33 4.88 -18.73
C THR A 80 -10.84 4.65 -18.61
N ALA A 81 -11.64 5.56 -19.17
CA ALA A 81 -13.09 5.45 -19.19
C ALA A 81 -13.54 4.08 -19.74
N GLY A 82 -14.49 3.45 -19.03
CA GLY A 82 -14.96 2.09 -19.37
C GLY A 82 -14.04 0.96 -18.91
N GLY A 83 -13.03 1.24 -18.08
CA GLY A 83 -12.16 0.23 -17.47
C GLY A 83 -11.03 -0.26 -18.38
N LYS A 84 -10.78 0.39 -19.53
CA LYS A 84 -9.70 0.00 -20.44
C LYS A 84 -8.33 0.38 -19.86
N LEU A 85 -7.40 -0.57 -19.89
CA LEU A 85 -6.01 -0.35 -19.50
C LEU A 85 -5.20 0.22 -20.66
N GLU A 86 -4.41 1.24 -20.36
CA GLU A 86 -3.37 1.77 -21.25
C GLU A 86 -2.07 1.86 -20.48
N GLN A 87 -0.96 1.38 -21.05
CA GLN A 87 0.32 1.39 -20.36
C GLN A 87 0.74 2.84 -20.10
N TYR A 88 0.97 3.16 -18.83
CA TYR A 88 1.39 4.47 -18.37
C TYR A 88 2.92 4.56 -18.33
N ALA A 89 3.57 3.52 -17.81
CA ALA A 89 5.03 3.40 -17.78
C ALA A 89 5.45 1.92 -17.72
N ASP A 90 6.59 1.62 -18.33
CA ASP A 90 7.34 0.38 -18.14
C ASP A 90 8.55 0.70 -17.26
N PHE A 91 8.68 0.02 -16.13
CA PHE A 91 9.82 0.19 -15.21
C PHE A 91 10.66 -1.10 -15.08
N SER A 92 10.47 -2.07 -15.97
CA SER A 92 11.14 -3.37 -15.94
C SER A 92 12.66 -3.29 -16.01
N ALA A 93 13.22 -2.28 -16.69
CA ALA A 93 14.66 -2.07 -16.79
C ALA A 93 15.31 -1.57 -15.48
N LEU A 94 14.51 -1.06 -14.54
CA LEU A 94 14.97 -0.54 -13.24
C LEU A 94 14.60 -1.47 -12.08
N ALA A 95 13.54 -2.27 -12.22
CA ALA A 95 13.12 -3.18 -11.17
C ALA A 95 14.10 -4.37 -10.99
N GLY A 96 14.54 -4.59 -9.75
CA GLY A 96 15.33 -5.79 -9.38
C GLY A 96 14.46 -7.03 -9.15
N GLY A 97 13.14 -6.88 -9.12
CA GLY A 97 12.15 -7.95 -8.96
C GLY A 97 10.80 -7.55 -9.55
N ILE A 98 9.73 -8.22 -9.13
CA ILE A 98 8.36 -7.87 -9.52
C ILE A 98 7.92 -6.54 -8.89
N GLY A 99 6.97 -5.84 -9.53
CA GLY A 99 6.43 -4.57 -9.02
C GLY A 99 5.68 -4.72 -7.69
N ASN A 100 5.46 -3.63 -6.96
CA ASN A 100 4.77 -3.69 -5.68
C ASN A 100 3.83 -2.49 -5.47
N ASP A 101 3.87 -1.83 -4.31
CA ASP A 101 3.00 -0.68 -4.03
C ASP A 101 3.35 0.55 -4.89
N LEU A 102 2.42 1.50 -4.94
CA LEU A 102 2.47 2.72 -5.73
C LEU A 102 2.01 3.91 -4.90
N TYR A 103 2.81 4.98 -4.90
CA TYR A 103 2.38 6.30 -4.48
C TYR A 103 2.25 7.23 -5.69
N VAL A 104 1.23 8.07 -5.71
CA VAL A 104 1.07 9.15 -6.69
C VAL A 104 0.97 10.46 -5.94
N SER A 105 1.84 11.40 -6.29
CA SER A 105 1.90 12.71 -5.66
C SER A 105 0.81 13.66 -6.18
N PRO A 106 0.50 14.73 -5.44
CA PRO A 106 -0.40 15.79 -5.93
C PRO A 106 0.08 16.50 -7.20
N ALA A 107 1.38 16.41 -7.53
CA ALA A 107 1.95 16.94 -8.77
C ALA A 107 1.77 15.99 -9.98
N GLY A 108 1.36 14.74 -9.73
CA GLY A 108 1.17 13.71 -10.75
C GLY A 108 2.39 12.84 -11.02
N ASP A 109 3.49 13.03 -10.29
CA ASP A 109 4.60 12.07 -10.25
C ASP A 109 4.20 10.83 -9.47
N ALA A 110 4.56 9.65 -9.98
CA ALA A 110 4.31 8.37 -9.34
C ALA A 110 5.63 7.70 -8.90
N TYR A 111 5.56 6.89 -7.85
CA TYR A 111 6.71 6.20 -7.26
C TYR A 111 6.32 4.74 -7.04
N ALA A 112 6.89 3.85 -7.87
CA ALA A 112 6.60 2.42 -7.83
C ALA A 112 7.66 1.68 -7.03
N GLY A 113 7.22 0.89 -6.06
CA GLY A 113 8.04 -0.10 -5.39
C GLY A 113 8.24 -1.36 -6.24
N ASN A 114 9.26 -2.14 -5.91
CA ASN A 114 9.47 -3.48 -6.45
C ASN A 114 10.17 -4.33 -5.39
N PHE A 115 10.12 -5.65 -5.54
CA PHE A 115 10.63 -6.56 -4.53
C PHE A 115 12.16 -6.51 -4.43
N GLY A 116 12.85 -6.32 -5.57
CA GLY A 116 14.31 -6.39 -5.64
C GLY A 116 14.88 -7.81 -5.73
N PHE A 117 14.05 -8.83 -5.47
CA PHE A 117 14.43 -10.25 -5.44
C PHE A 117 13.22 -11.15 -5.71
N ALA A 118 13.48 -12.44 -5.94
CA ALA A 118 12.43 -13.46 -6.00
C ALA A 118 12.05 -13.93 -4.59
N LEU A 119 10.93 -13.46 -4.06
CA LEU A 119 10.43 -13.83 -2.73
C LEU A 119 10.28 -15.35 -2.61
N GLY A 120 10.86 -15.93 -1.55
CA GLY A 120 10.84 -17.37 -1.29
C GLY A 120 11.89 -18.19 -2.04
N GLU A 121 12.60 -17.58 -2.99
CA GLU A 121 13.66 -18.24 -3.79
C GLU A 121 15.05 -17.63 -3.54
N GLU A 122 15.12 -16.32 -3.28
CA GLU A 122 16.35 -15.57 -3.04
C GLU A 122 16.34 -14.90 -1.66
N ASP A 123 17.54 -14.69 -1.10
CA ASP A 123 17.71 -13.84 0.08
C ASP A 123 17.30 -12.39 -0.24
N PRO A 124 16.68 -11.66 0.71
CA PRO A 124 16.38 -10.25 0.54
C PRO A 124 17.62 -9.42 0.19
N LYS A 125 17.49 -8.58 -0.84
CA LYS A 125 18.56 -7.68 -1.31
C LYS A 125 18.03 -6.27 -1.58
N PRO A 126 18.91 -5.25 -1.53
CA PRO A 126 18.53 -3.88 -1.82
C PRO A 126 17.87 -3.67 -3.19
N THR A 127 16.94 -2.74 -3.23
CA THR A 127 16.26 -2.18 -4.40
C THR A 127 15.98 -0.69 -4.17
N HIS A 128 15.16 -0.08 -5.02
CA HIS A 128 14.82 1.34 -4.99
C HIS A 128 13.37 1.57 -5.43
N LEU A 129 12.83 2.74 -5.10
CA LEU A 129 11.62 3.24 -5.76
C LEU A 129 11.96 3.70 -7.18
N VAL A 130 11.05 3.46 -8.13
CA VAL A 130 11.12 4.03 -9.47
C VAL A 130 10.24 5.27 -9.54
N HIS A 131 10.83 6.42 -9.83
CA HIS A 131 10.13 7.67 -10.10
C HIS A 131 9.64 7.68 -11.55
N ILE A 132 8.34 7.89 -11.73
CA ILE A 132 7.63 7.91 -13.00
C ILE A 132 6.99 9.29 -13.17
N ARG A 133 7.36 9.99 -14.24
CA ARG A 133 6.81 11.31 -14.57
C ARG A 133 5.50 11.20 -15.34
N ALA A 134 4.79 12.33 -15.45
CA ALA A 134 3.55 12.48 -16.20
C ALA A 134 3.62 12.01 -17.67
N ASP A 135 4.80 12.09 -18.30
CA ASP A 135 5.05 11.66 -19.67
C ASP A 135 5.39 10.16 -19.81
N GLY A 136 5.39 9.41 -18.69
CA GLY A 136 5.74 8.00 -18.62
C GLY A 136 7.23 7.70 -18.54
N SER A 137 8.10 8.73 -18.52
CA SER A 137 9.53 8.53 -18.32
C SER A 137 9.84 8.02 -16.92
N VAL A 138 10.79 7.09 -16.82
CA VAL A 138 11.17 6.44 -15.57
C VAL A 138 12.62 6.74 -15.18
N SER A 139 12.86 6.88 -13.88
CA SER A 139 14.20 7.02 -13.30
C SER A 139 14.28 6.39 -11.92
N GLN A 140 15.47 5.93 -11.54
CA GLN A 140 15.72 5.39 -10.21
C GLN A 140 15.76 6.51 -9.16
N VAL A 141 15.05 6.30 -8.04
CA VAL A 141 15.22 7.12 -6.84
C VAL A 141 16.52 6.71 -6.11
N PRO A 142 17.39 7.64 -5.73
CA PRO A 142 18.55 7.33 -4.90
C PRO A 142 18.14 6.90 -3.49
N GLY A 143 18.78 5.84 -2.98
CA GLY A 143 18.54 5.31 -1.64
C GLY A 143 18.07 3.86 -1.69
N ASP A 144 18.83 3.00 -1.04
CA ASP A 144 18.55 1.56 -1.01
C ASP A 144 17.42 1.27 -0.02
N LEU A 145 16.42 0.54 -0.50
CA LEU A 145 15.31 -0.02 0.27
C LEU A 145 15.34 -1.54 0.16
N ILE A 146 14.75 -2.26 1.11
CA ILE A 146 14.57 -3.72 1.03
C ILE A 146 13.08 -3.99 1.19
N PHE A 147 12.49 -4.53 0.12
CA PHE A 147 11.07 -4.85 0.05
C PHE A 147 10.14 -3.65 0.41
N PRO A 148 10.22 -2.53 -0.34
CA PRO A 148 9.36 -1.37 -0.12
C PRO A 148 7.89 -1.70 -0.42
N ASN A 149 7.03 -1.47 0.56
CA ASN A 149 5.59 -1.63 0.53
C ASN A 149 4.90 -0.25 0.62
N GLY A 150 3.93 -0.12 1.53
CA GLY A 150 3.11 1.05 1.78
C GLY A 150 3.88 2.36 1.66
N CYS A 151 3.31 3.31 0.92
CA CYS A 151 3.83 4.66 0.81
C CYS A 151 2.78 5.72 1.22
N ALA A 152 3.18 6.72 2.02
CA ALA A 152 2.32 7.83 2.42
C ALA A 152 3.11 9.12 2.59
N ARG A 153 2.53 10.25 2.15
CA ARG A 153 3.19 11.55 2.23
C ARG A 153 2.62 12.37 3.38
N THR A 154 3.52 12.87 4.23
CA THR A 154 3.17 13.78 5.32
C THR A 154 2.80 15.17 4.79
N PRO A 155 2.03 15.97 5.54
CA PRO A 155 1.71 17.36 5.16
C PRO A 155 2.93 18.27 4.93
N HIS A 156 4.09 17.89 5.44
CA HIS A 156 5.34 18.64 5.29
C HIS A 156 6.19 18.20 4.11
N GLY A 157 5.70 17.28 3.28
CA GLY A 157 6.40 16.82 2.07
C GLY A 157 7.43 15.71 2.29
N THR A 158 7.40 15.03 3.44
CA THR A 158 8.17 13.80 3.63
C THR A 158 7.37 12.60 3.14
N LEU A 159 7.92 11.81 2.20
CA LEU A 159 7.38 10.52 1.80
C LEU A 159 7.89 9.44 2.77
N LEU A 160 6.95 8.74 3.40
CA LEU A 160 7.21 7.58 4.24
C LEU A 160 7.01 6.30 3.43
N VAL A 161 7.87 5.32 3.67
CA VAL A 161 7.88 4.03 2.98
C VAL A 161 8.05 2.92 4.01
N ALA A 162 7.13 1.96 4.03
CA ALA A 162 7.30 0.75 4.83
C ALA A 162 8.29 -0.21 4.16
N GLU A 163 9.25 -0.71 4.93
CA GLU A 163 10.18 -1.75 4.51
C GLU A 163 10.00 -2.99 5.38
N THR A 164 9.51 -4.06 4.76
CA THR A 164 8.99 -5.23 5.47
C THR A 164 10.06 -6.02 6.22
N PHE A 165 11.19 -6.31 5.57
CA PHE A 165 12.26 -7.14 6.16
C PHE A 165 13.32 -6.38 6.99
N PRO A 166 13.55 -5.08 6.78
CA PRO A 166 14.29 -4.25 7.74
C PRO A 166 13.49 -3.80 8.96
N HIS A 167 12.20 -4.16 9.05
CA HIS A 167 11.31 -3.84 10.16
C HIS A 167 11.25 -2.34 10.46
N ARG A 168 11.11 -1.50 9.42
CA ARG A 168 11.20 -0.04 9.60
C ARG A 168 10.30 0.73 8.65
N ILE A 169 10.09 1.99 9.01
CA ILE A 169 9.56 3.01 8.14
C ILE A 169 10.72 3.94 7.75
N SER A 170 10.98 4.05 6.47
CA SER A 170 11.96 4.98 5.89
C SER A 170 11.29 6.26 5.42
N ALA A 171 12.07 7.33 5.36
CA ALA A 171 11.61 8.66 4.96
C ALA A 171 12.52 9.26 3.90
N PHE A 172 11.89 9.99 2.97
CA PHE A 172 12.55 10.83 1.98
C PHE A 172 11.91 12.22 2.00
N ASP A 173 12.72 13.25 1.85
CA ASP A 173 12.21 14.60 1.62
C ASP A 173 11.90 14.75 0.12
N MET A 174 10.66 15.14 -0.19
CA MET A 174 10.18 15.35 -1.54
C MET A 174 10.40 16.81 -1.95
N ALA A 175 11.20 17.00 -2.99
CA ALA A 175 11.42 18.30 -3.61
C ALA A 175 10.26 18.68 -4.55
N GLU A 176 10.20 19.96 -4.91
CA GLU A 176 9.17 20.50 -5.82
C GLU A 176 9.17 19.85 -7.21
N ASP A 177 10.31 19.33 -7.65
CA ASP A 177 10.48 18.64 -8.93
C ASP A 177 10.19 17.13 -8.87
N GLY A 178 9.65 16.65 -7.74
CA GLY A 178 9.40 15.24 -7.48
C GLY A 178 10.64 14.45 -7.07
N GLY A 179 11.81 15.08 -6.98
CA GLY A 179 13.02 14.42 -6.49
C GLY A 179 12.86 13.96 -5.03
N LEU A 180 13.29 12.74 -4.74
CA LEU A 180 13.36 12.22 -3.36
C LEU A 180 14.80 12.24 -2.88
N THR A 181 15.02 12.88 -1.73
CA THR A 181 16.36 13.05 -1.13
C THR A 181 16.33 12.77 0.37
N ASN A 182 17.49 12.87 1.04
CA ASN A 182 17.60 12.74 2.49
C ASN A 182 16.98 11.44 3.07
N HIS A 183 17.30 10.31 2.43
CA HIS A 183 16.89 8.97 2.88
C HIS A 183 17.36 8.72 4.32
N ARG A 184 16.41 8.41 5.20
CA ARG A 184 16.65 8.14 6.62
C ARG A 184 15.61 7.19 7.19
N VAL A 185 15.95 6.55 8.32
CA VAL A 185 14.96 5.82 9.12
C VAL A 185 14.08 6.83 9.86
N TRP A 186 12.77 6.75 9.67
CA TRP A 186 11.78 7.53 10.41
C TRP A 186 11.32 6.80 11.68
N ALA A 187 11.14 5.49 11.58
CA ALA A 187 10.79 4.63 12.71
C ALA A 187 11.46 3.26 12.54
N GLN A 188 12.27 2.85 13.52
CA GLN A 188 12.74 1.46 13.61
C GLN A 188 11.76 0.70 14.50
N LEU A 189 11.29 -0.46 14.04
CA LEU A 189 10.37 -1.33 14.75
C LEU A 189 11.14 -2.55 15.30
N ASP A 190 10.49 -3.26 16.22
CA ASP A 190 10.93 -4.58 16.66
C ASP A 190 10.84 -5.60 15.51
N GLU A 191 11.70 -6.63 15.54
CA GLU A 191 11.79 -7.67 14.49
C GLU A 191 10.49 -8.50 14.35
N SER A 192 9.59 -8.45 15.34
CA SER A 192 8.26 -9.05 15.23
C SER A 192 7.29 -8.30 14.32
N PHE A 193 7.64 -7.09 13.85
CA PHE A 193 6.81 -6.28 12.95
C PHE A 193 7.29 -6.32 11.51
N HIS A 194 6.40 -6.68 10.60
CA HIS A 194 6.61 -6.69 9.16
C HIS A 194 5.72 -5.62 8.53
N PRO A 195 6.14 -4.34 8.54
CA PRO A 195 5.30 -3.26 8.04
C PRO A 195 5.07 -3.43 6.53
N ASP A 196 3.80 -3.33 6.14
CA ASP A 196 3.34 -3.51 4.77
C ASP A 196 2.58 -2.25 4.30
N GLY A 197 1.30 -2.32 3.93
CA GLY A 197 0.53 -1.16 3.50
C GLY A 197 0.26 -0.17 4.63
N ILE A 198 0.44 1.13 4.37
CA ILE A 198 0.39 2.19 5.38
C ILE A 198 -0.64 3.30 5.09
N ALA A 199 -1.10 3.97 6.15
CA ALA A 199 -1.96 5.14 6.09
C ALA A 199 -1.62 6.17 7.18
N LEU A 200 -1.57 7.46 6.83
CA LEU A 200 -1.33 8.53 7.79
C LEU A 200 -2.63 9.00 8.43
N ASP A 201 -2.57 9.27 9.73
CA ASP A 201 -3.60 10.03 10.44
C ASP A 201 -3.24 11.49 10.66
N SER A 202 -4.26 12.29 10.94
CA SER A 202 -4.19 13.73 11.14
C SER A 202 -3.42 14.16 12.40
N ASP A 203 -3.18 13.23 13.33
CA ASP A 203 -2.35 13.45 14.53
C ASP A 203 -0.85 13.19 14.26
N GLY A 204 -0.46 12.90 13.02
CA GLY A 204 0.93 12.64 12.63
C GLY A 204 1.42 11.22 12.94
N GLY A 205 0.51 10.28 13.21
CA GLY A 205 0.82 8.86 13.30
C GLY A 205 0.67 8.14 11.97
N LEU A 206 1.39 7.03 11.84
CA LEU A 206 1.32 6.15 10.69
C LEU A 206 0.75 4.81 11.11
N TRP A 207 -0.34 4.40 10.49
CA TRP A 207 -0.89 3.05 10.59
C TRP A 207 -0.23 2.15 9.56
N PHE A 208 0.12 0.93 9.95
CA PHE A 208 0.64 -0.09 9.05
C PHE A 208 0.02 -1.46 9.34
N GLY A 209 -0.13 -2.28 8.31
CA GLY A 209 -0.43 -3.71 8.48
C GLY A 209 0.81 -4.47 8.93
N ASN A 210 0.71 -5.27 10.00
CA ASN A 210 1.74 -6.23 10.37
C ASN A 210 1.56 -7.52 9.55
N ALA A 211 2.10 -7.54 8.34
CA ALA A 211 1.97 -8.68 7.43
C ALA A 211 2.74 -9.90 7.93
N LEU A 212 2.58 -11.04 7.24
CA LEU A 212 3.29 -12.29 7.53
C LEU A 212 3.14 -12.80 8.98
N THR A 213 2.16 -12.27 9.72
CA THR A 213 1.98 -12.48 11.15
C THR A 213 0.56 -12.97 11.42
N LEU A 214 0.41 -13.94 12.31
CA LEU A 214 -0.87 -14.51 12.73
C LEU A 214 -0.98 -14.52 14.25
N GLY A 215 -2.17 -14.78 14.75
CA GLY A 215 -2.45 -14.90 16.18
C GLY A 215 -2.47 -13.54 16.87
N ALA A 216 -2.08 -13.54 18.14
CA ALA A 216 -2.20 -12.38 19.01
C ALA A 216 -1.40 -11.17 18.51
N ASP A 217 -0.35 -11.34 17.71
CA ASP A 217 0.50 -10.25 17.21
C ASP A 217 0.08 -9.72 15.83
N SER A 218 -0.86 -10.39 15.16
CA SER A 218 -1.45 -9.84 13.94
C SER A 218 -2.33 -8.64 14.26
N GLY A 219 -2.27 -7.64 13.39
CA GLY A 219 -2.99 -6.39 13.59
C GLY A 219 -2.51 -5.26 12.71
N PHE A 220 -3.27 -4.18 12.74
CA PHE A 220 -2.85 -2.90 12.21
C PHE A 220 -2.36 -2.03 13.35
N TYR A 221 -1.14 -1.55 13.27
CA TYR A 221 -0.48 -0.84 14.35
C TYR A 221 -0.27 0.61 13.97
N ARG A 222 -0.45 1.51 14.95
CA ARG A 222 -0.06 2.91 14.81
C ARG A 222 1.30 3.13 15.42
N VAL A 223 2.20 3.69 14.63
CA VAL A 223 3.53 4.14 15.06
C VAL A 223 3.66 5.65 14.90
N VAL A 224 4.41 6.28 15.80
CA VAL A 224 4.84 7.67 15.65
C VAL A 224 6.34 7.72 15.34
N GLU A 225 6.81 8.89 14.89
CA GLU A 225 8.24 9.10 14.58
C GLU A 225 9.12 8.64 15.75
N GLY A 226 10.20 7.92 15.43
CA GLY A 226 11.07 7.29 16.42
C GLY A 226 10.68 5.86 16.83
N GLY A 227 9.54 5.33 16.37
CA GLY A 227 9.21 3.90 16.50
C GLY A 227 8.30 3.52 17.67
N GLN A 228 7.74 4.48 18.40
CA GLN A 228 6.80 4.16 19.47
C GLN A 228 5.46 3.69 18.90
N ILE A 229 5.07 2.45 19.22
CA ILE A 229 3.73 1.93 18.96
C ILE A 229 2.72 2.51 19.96
N THR A 230 1.66 3.14 19.47
CA THR A 230 0.65 3.81 20.32
C THR A 230 -0.68 3.09 20.32
N ASP A 231 -1.04 2.43 19.21
CA ASP A 231 -2.37 1.85 19.01
C ASP A 231 -2.30 0.55 18.20
N LYS A 232 -3.35 -0.28 18.32
CA LYS A 232 -3.54 -1.52 17.55
C LYS A 232 -5.01 -1.77 17.21
N VAL A 233 -5.31 -2.15 15.97
CA VAL A 233 -6.56 -2.84 15.59
C VAL A 233 -6.27 -4.33 15.46
N GLU A 234 -7.02 -5.18 16.15
CA GLU A 234 -6.75 -6.62 16.22
C GLU A 234 -7.41 -7.39 15.07
N VAL A 235 -6.64 -8.25 14.39
CA VAL A 235 -7.12 -9.17 13.33
C VAL A 235 -6.42 -10.53 13.41
N THR A 236 -6.70 -11.29 14.47
CA THR A 236 -5.88 -12.46 14.88
C THR A 236 -5.78 -13.60 13.86
N ASP A 237 -6.76 -13.74 12.97
CA ASP A 237 -6.90 -14.93 12.11
C ASP A 237 -6.50 -14.64 10.65
N THR A 238 -5.90 -13.48 10.41
CA THR A 238 -5.50 -13.02 9.06
C THR A 238 -4.17 -12.30 9.11
N TRP A 239 -3.48 -12.24 7.98
CA TRP A 239 -2.44 -11.24 7.75
C TRP A 239 -3.10 -9.86 7.59
N ALA A 240 -2.62 -8.89 8.38
CA ALA A 240 -2.94 -7.48 8.21
C ALA A 240 -2.06 -6.90 7.10
N VAL A 241 -2.59 -6.75 5.89
CA VAL A 241 -1.76 -6.39 4.73
C VAL A 241 -1.71 -4.89 4.51
N ALA A 242 -2.85 -4.22 4.41
CA ALA A 242 -2.86 -2.79 4.12
C ALA A 242 -4.09 -2.08 4.68
N CYS A 243 -3.98 -0.77 4.91
CA CYS A 243 -5.09 0.03 5.44
C CYS A 243 -5.18 1.40 4.76
N ALA A 244 -6.37 2.01 4.80
CA ALA A 244 -6.60 3.37 4.35
C ALA A 244 -7.72 4.01 5.17
N PHE A 245 -7.60 5.31 5.45
CA PHE A 245 -8.71 6.09 5.99
C PHE A 245 -9.71 6.44 4.88
N GLY A 246 -11.00 6.39 5.21
CA GLY A 246 -12.10 6.68 4.32
C GLY A 246 -13.36 7.12 5.07
N GLY A 247 -14.47 7.19 4.33
CA GLY A 247 -15.69 7.88 4.78
C GLY A 247 -15.66 9.38 4.49
N GLU A 248 -16.81 10.04 4.58
CA GLU A 248 -16.96 11.48 4.29
C GLU A 248 -16.01 12.35 5.13
N ASN A 249 -15.74 11.95 6.37
CA ASN A 249 -14.84 12.66 7.30
C ASN A 249 -13.44 12.05 7.42
N LEU A 250 -13.11 11.04 6.61
CA LEU A 250 -11.89 10.23 6.74
C LEU A 250 -11.72 9.61 8.14
N ASP A 251 -12.80 9.34 8.87
CA ASP A 251 -12.79 8.85 10.26
C ASP A 251 -12.86 7.31 10.38
N THR A 252 -13.02 6.61 9.26
CA THR A 252 -13.11 5.16 9.21
C THR A 252 -11.83 4.56 8.66
N LEU A 253 -11.17 3.71 9.44
CA LEU A 253 -9.99 2.97 8.97
C LEU A 253 -10.44 1.66 8.31
N TYR A 254 -10.27 1.55 7.00
CA TYR A 254 -10.50 0.34 6.21
C TYR A 254 -9.26 -0.54 6.20
N LEU A 255 -9.48 -1.85 6.30
CA LEU A 255 -8.45 -2.85 6.60
C LEU A 255 -8.55 -4.01 5.59
N CYS A 256 -7.47 -4.26 4.85
CA CYS A 256 -7.33 -5.43 3.98
C CYS A 256 -6.79 -6.61 4.79
N CYS A 257 -7.67 -7.56 5.09
CA CYS A 257 -7.37 -8.73 5.91
C CYS A 257 -7.34 -9.99 5.04
N ASN A 258 -6.19 -10.67 4.99
CA ASN A 258 -5.95 -11.80 4.10
C ASN A 258 -5.72 -13.09 4.90
N THR A 259 -6.57 -14.10 4.73
CA THR A 259 -6.38 -15.44 5.28
C THR A 259 -5.56 -16.27 4.29
N THR A 260 -4.26 -16.38 4.57
CA THR A 260 -3.31 -17.16 3.78
C THR A 260 -2.09 -17.53 4.63
N THR A 261 -1.18 -18.30 4.06
CA THR A 261 0.17 -18.57 4.56
C THR A 261 1.18 -18.31 3.44
N LEU A 262 2.49 -18.30 3.73
CA LEU A 262 3.49 -18.10 2.67
C LEU A 262 3.44 -19.22 1.61
N GLU A 263 3.19 -20.47 2.02
CA GLU A 263 2.99 -21.59 1.11
C GLU A 263 1.76 -21.39 0.22
N GLU A 264 0.61 -21.08 0.83
CA GLU A 264 -0.64 -20.85 0.11
C GLU A 264 -0.54 -19.63 -0.83
N PHE A 265 0.12 -18.57 -0.39
CA PHE A 265 0.38 -17.39 -1.20
C PHE A 265 1.18 -17.73 -2.46
N HIS A 266 2.25 -18.53 -2.35
CA HIS A 266 3.01 -18.99 -3.52
C HIS A 266 2.17 -19.85 -4.48
N GLU A 267 1.23 -20.63 -3.94
CA GLU A 267 0.30 -21.44 -4.73
C GLU A 267 -0.87 -20.63 -5.32
N GLY A 268 -0.98 -19.33 -5.00
CA GLY A 268 -2.09 -18.49 -5.42
C GLY A 268 -3.40 -18.77 -4.69
N ARG A 269 -3.32 -19.33 -3.48
CA ARG A 269 -4.47 -19.65 -2.61
C ARG A 269 -4.57 -18.62 -1.48
N SER A 270 -5.67 -17.89 -1.45
CA SER A 270 -6.00 -16.97 -0.36
C SER A 270 -7.50 -16.68 -0.36
N THR A 271 -8.01 -16.31 0.81
CA THR A 271 -9.31 -15.65 0.94
C THR A 271 -9.11 -14.34 1.68
N ALA A 272 -9.94 -13.35 1.38
CA ALA A 272 -9.78 -12.03 1.94
C ALA A 272 -11.13 -11.40 2.30
N HIS A 273 -11.07 -10.48 3.25
CA HIS A 273 -12.17 -9.62 3.62
C HIS A 273 -11.66 -8.21 3.89
N VAL A 274 -12.56 -7.24 3.72
CA VAL A 274 -12.36 -5.88 4.22
C VAL A 274 -12.99 -5.82 5.61
N ALA A 275 -12.27 -5.26 6.56
CA ALA A 275 -12.82 -4.87 7.85
C ALA A 275 -12.72 -3.35 8.03
N VAL A 276 -13.49 -2.79 8.95
CA VAL A 276 -13.45 -1.36 9.29
C VAL A 276 -13.34 -1.18 10.79
N ALA A 277 -12.63 -0.13 11.22
CA ALA A 277 -12.50 0.23 12.63
C ALA A 277 -12.63 1.74 12.85
N GLN A 278 -13.22 2.11 13.98
CA GLN A 278 -13.26 3.48 14.49
C GLN A 278 -12.13 3.65 15.50
N VAL A 279 -11.08 4.37 15.10
CA VAL A 279 -9.83 4.53 15.89
C VAL A 279 -9.72 5.90 16.58
N GLY A 280 -10.81 6.67 16.57
CA GLY A 280 -10.91 7.99 17.20
C GLY A 280 -10.04 9.07 16.54
N ARG A 281 -9.63 8.86 15.29
CA ARG A 281 -8.77 9.76 14.50
C ARG A 281 -9.24 9.81 13.06
N THR A 282 -8.85 10.85 12.36
CA THR A 282 -9.12 11.00 10.93
C THR A 282 -7.85 10.79 10.10
N GLY A 283 -8.01 10.42 8.84
CA GLY A 283 -6.93 10.33 7.87
C GLY A 283 -6.46 11.68 7.34
N VAL A 284 -5.30 11.65 6.70
CA VAL A 284 -4.81 12.75 5.87
C VAL A 284 -5.43 12.64 4.46
N PRO A 285 -6.01 13.70 3.90
CA PRO A 285 -6.51 13.70 2.53
C PRO A 285 -5.43 13.30 1.50
N ALA A 286 -5.82 12.53 0.50
CA ALA A 286 -4.93 12.08 -0.59
C ALA A 286 -4.33 13.23 -1.43
N SER A 287 -4.93 14.43 -1.37
CA SER A 287 -4.47 15.63 -2.09
C SER A 287 -3.33 16.38 -1.39
N ILE A 288 -2.89 15.92 -0.21
CA ILE A 288 -1.87 16.61 0.59
C ILE A 288 -0.45 16.31 0.13
#